data_AF-A0A437QM48-F1
#
_entry.id   AF-A0A437QM48-F1
#
_cell.length_a   1.000
_cell.length_b   1.000
_cell.length_c   1.000
_cell.angle_alpha   90.00
_cell.angle_beta   90.00
_cell.angle_gamma   90.00
#
_symmetry.space_group_name_H-M   'P 1'
#
loop_
_entity.id
_entity.type
_entity.pdbx_description
1 polymer ?
#
loop_
_entity_poly.entity_id
_entity_poly.type
_entity_poly.pdbx_seq_one_letter_code
_entity_poly.pdbx_strand_id
1 'polypeptide(L)'
;MRKTTIALALLVPAAFFAGQFLSAKTPVAPSYAPEVSYNASGAAKSGNVKKSVINAAPTGKVHQVKDGQLIMDAVKAANPGDVIEVWPGTYTETVYIDKNNIRLSGVIVEGKRPKLFGDGHLNDAILYSGNNIVVENFLITKYKGNGIMGQAGNNFEIRNNIIEDTGVYGIFPQLGENGIVEHNVVSGIEDAAIYVGMSDYIHVANNEVFDSVAGIEIENSRHAVVENNFVHHNTGGILAFVTPGLPIKDTVDVIIRNNWISDNNTKNFGAPGSMVAGIPAGTGILIMAADKVIVEDNLILNNKTAGIIITDHQNAPNTTLDPGSDPTPDEIMILNNLMYNNGYDTIAEAKVLLTTELKQGNPDIVRVGNTNNSCINNAQQYVTVGVSSWPACSFSNTDSVVSYLLDTPAAPRSVAAEDKGKYAYLGICTGCHAYTGRLIGPPVQVIQSLYMDDPQALADYIANPLKKREDYPHMPKQDYLDAETRLAVAKYLLEVKN
;
A
#
# COMPACT_ATOMS: atom_id res chain seq x y z
N MET A 1 -35.51 -66.08 4.85
CA MET A 1 -35.29 -65.16 3.71
C MET A 1 -36.63 -64.67 3.15
N ARG A 2 -37.27 -63.66 3.75
CA ARG A 2 -38.51 -63.04 3.20
C ARG A 2 -38.87 -61.65 3.79
N LYS A 3 -37.99 -61.03 4.59
CA LYS A 3 -38.21 -59.69 5.18
C LYS A 3 -37.32 -58.58 4.60
N THR A 4 -36.21 -58.93 3.96
CA THR A 4 -35.28 -57.98 3.33
C THR A 4 -35.74 -57.47 1.96
N THR A 5 -36.64 -58.18 1.29
CA THR A 5 -37.10 -57.84 -0.07
C THR A 5 -38.18 -56.75 -0.10
N ILE A 6 -38.92 -56.56 1.01
CA ILE A 6 -40.02 -55.56 1.08
C ILE A 6 -39.49 -54.16 1.40
N ALA A 7 -38.42 -54.06 2.19
CA ALA A 7 -37.78 -52.77 2.49
C ALA A 7 -37.10 -52.15 1.25
N LEU A 8 -36.52 -52.98 0.38
CA LEU A 8 -35.93 -52.52 -0.88
C LEU A 8 -37.00 -52.07 -1.90
N ALA A 9 -38.17 -52.70 -1.91
CA ALA A 9 -39.27 -52.38 -2.83
C ALA A 9 -39.99 -51.05 -2.51
N LEU A 10 -39.90 -50.56 -1.26
CA LEU A 10 -40.46 -49.27 -0.84
C LEU A 10 -39.46 -48.10 -0.95
N LEU A 11 -38.16 -48.38 -1.00
CA LEU A 11 -37.12 -47.37 -1.18
C LEU A 11 -37.00 -46.87 -2.62
N VAL A 12 -37.30 -47.73 -3.61
CA VAL A 12 -37.20 -47.37 -5.03
C VAL A 12 -38.26 -46.33 -5.45
N PRO A 13 -39.56 -46.46 -5.08
CA PRO A 13 -40.55 -45.42 -5.37
C PRO A 13 -40.27 -44.12 -4.62
N ALA A 14 -39.81 -44.19 -3.36
CA ALA A 14 -39.48 -42.98 -2.58
C ALA A 14 -38.28 -42.22 -3.17
N ALA A 15 -37.25 -42.92 -3.66
CA ALA A 15 -36.13 -42.32 -4.39
C ALA A 15 -36.55 -41.76 -5.76
N PHE A 16 -37.50 -42.42 -6.45
CA PHE A 16 -38.00 -41.98 -7.75
C PHE A 16 -38.91 -40.74 -7.64
N PHE A 17 -39.78 -40.68 -6.62
CA PHE A 17 -40.63 -39.52 -6.34
C PHE A 17 -39.85 -38.36 -5.72
N ALA A 18 -38.85 -38.63 -4.86
CA ALA A 18 -37.92 -37.60 -4.41
C ALA A 18 -37.07 -37.06 -5.56
N GLY A 19 -36.66 -37.89 -6.53
CA GLY A 19 -35.95 -37.46 -7.75
C GLY A 19 -36.81 -36.66 -8.74
N GLN A 20 -38.15 -36.80 -8.70
CA GLN A 20 -39.06 -35.96 -9.50
C GLN A 20 -39.42 -34.63 -8.81
N PHE A 21 -39.50 -34.60 -7.48
CA PHE A 21 -39.68 -33.37 -6.69
C PHE A 21 -38.38 -32.56 -6.57
N LEU A 22 -37.23 -33.24 -6.51
CA LEU A 22 -35.91 -32.70 -6.77
C LEU A 22 -35.65 -32.77 -8.28
N SER A 23 -36.53 -32.17 -9.09
CA SER A 23 -36.12 -31.77 -10.43
C SER A 23 -34.88 -30.90 -10.24
N ALA A 24 -33.73 -31.51 -10.50
CA ALA A 24 -32.45 -30.85 -10.52
C ALA A 24 -32.68 -29.55 -11.28
N LYS A 25 -32.44 -28.41 -10.62
CA LYS A 25 -32.18 -27.18 -11.36
C LYS A 25 -31.16 -27.61 -12.41
N THR A 26 -31.57 -27.59 -13.68
CA THR A 26 -30.66 -27.78 -14.80
C THR A 26 -29.41 -26.99 -14.46
N PRO A 27 -28.20 -27.56 -14.52
CA PRO A 27 -26.99 -26.80 -14.26
C PRO A 27 -27.07 -25.57 -15.15
N VAL A 28 -27.36 -24.43 -14.53
CA VAL A 28 -27.39 -23.15 -15.21
C VAL A 28 -25.92 -22.96 -15.51
N ALA A 29 -25.56 -23.02 -16.79
CA ALA A 29 -24.22 -22.63 -17.20
C ALA A 29 -23.93 -21.30 -16.52
N PRO A 30 -22.77 -21.14 -15.85
CA PRO A 30 -22.45 -19.88 -15.20
C PRO A 30 -22.72 -18.77 -16.23
N SER A 31 -23.60 -17.85 -15.87
CA SER A 31 -23.91 -16.68 -16.67
C SER A 31 -22.57 -16.00 -16.93
N TYR A 32 -22.05 -16.12 -18.16
CA TYR A 32 -20.89 -15.34 -18.57
C TYR A 32 -21.25 -13.88 -18.33
N ALA A 33 -20.49 -13.20 -17.47
CA ALA A 33 -20.61 -11.75 -17.37
C ALA A 33 -20.41 -11.20 -18.79
N PRO A 34 -21.31 -10.34 -19.29
CA PRO A 34 -21.12 -9.72 -20.60
C PRO A 34 -19.76 -9.01 -20.59
N GLU A 35 -19.01 -9.07 -21.69
CA GLU A 35 -17.76 -8.33 -21.85
C GLU A 35 -18.05 -6.83 -21.82
N VAL A 36 -18.02 -6.29 -20.62
CA VAL A 36 -18.30 -4.89 -20.30
C VAL A 36 -17.16 -4.45 -19.40
N SER A 37 -16.55 -3.32 -19.74
CA SER A 37 -15.48 -2.73 -18.95
C SER A 37 -16.04 -1.83 -17.85
N TYR A 38 -15.36 -1.83 -16.70
CA TYR A 38 -15.60 -0.91 -15.61
C TYR A 38 -15.44 0.54 -16.07
N ASN A 39 -16.47 1.35 -15.87
CA ASN A 39 -16.49 2.74 -16.30
C ASN A 39 -16.22 3.67 -15.12
N ALA A 40 -14.95 3.86 -14.78
CA ALA A 40 -14.55 4.81 -13.75
C ALA A 40 -14.83 6.26 -14.17
N SER A 41 -15.36 7.06 -13.24
CA SER A 41 -15.45 8.51 -13.40
C SER A 41 -14.07 9.14 -13.20
N GLY A 42 -13.62 10.01 -14.12
CA GLY A 42 -12.34 10.72 -13.97
C GLY A 42 -11.08 9.95 -14.40
N ALA A 43 -11.19 8.66 -14.71
CA ALA A 43 -10.08 7.89 -15.28
C ALA A 43 -9.80 8.22 -16.76
N ALA A 44 -8.54 8.05 -17.17
CA ALA A 44 -8.17 8.08 -18.58
C ALA A 44 -8.72 6.84 -19.31
N LYS A 45 -9.51 7.05 -20.38
CA LYS A 45 -10.29 5.98 -21.06
C LYS A 45 -9.72 5.45 -22.36
N SER A 46 -8.64 6.05 -22.86
CA SER A 46 -8.01 5.64 -24.11
C SER A 46 -6.56 6.11 -24.19
N GLY A 47 -5.68 5.28 -24.75
CA GLY A 47 -4.27 5.59 -24.93
C GLY A 47 -3.37 4.65 -24.13
N ASN A 48 -2.05 4.84 -24.26
CA ASN A 48 -1.10 4.15 -23.40
C ASN A 48 -1.03 4.86 -22.04
N VAL A 49 -0.73 4.10 -20.99
CA VAL A 49 -0.40 4.65 -19.67
C VAL A 49 0.65 5.76 -19.83
N LYS A 50 0.42 6.89 -19.15
CA LYS A 50 1.39 7.99 -19.12
C LYS A 50 2.68 7.51 -18.47
N LYS A 51 3.78 7.60 -19.21
CA LYS A 51 5.14 7.29 -18.71
C LYS A 51 5.74 8.39 -17.83
N SER A 52 5.03 9.51 -17.71
CA SER A 52 5.48 10.67 -16.95
C SER A 52 4.26 11.50 -16.54
N VAL A 53 4.29 11.97 -15.29
CA VAL A 53 3.34 12.93 -14.72
C VAL A 53 3.89 14.36 -14.75
N ILE A 54 5.15 14.52 -15.18
CA ILE A 54 5.86 15.79 -15.28
C ILE A 54 5.96 16.18 -16.76
N ASN A 55 5.12 17.11 -17.19
CA ASN A 55 4.99 17.47 -18.61
C ASN A 55 6.19 18.25 -19.19
N ALA A 56 7.12 18.73 -18.37
CA ALA A 56 8.22 19.59 -18.81
C ALA A 56 9.56 18.85 -18.72
N ALA A 57 10.31 18.86 -19.82
CA ALA A 57 11.72 18.49 -19.78
C ALA A 57 12.49 19.42 -18.82
N PRO A 58 13.57 18.95 -18.17
CA PRO A 58 14.36 19.82 -17.31
C PRO A 58 14.90 20.99 -18.11
N THR A 59 14.61 22.22 -17.69
CA THR A 59 15.08 23.45 -18.35
C THR A 59 16.25 24.10 -17.62
N GLY A 60 16.58 23.61 -16.42
CA GLY A 60 17.61 24.18 -15.57
C GLY A 60 19.03 23.68 -15.88
N LYS A 61 19.95 24.07 -15.01
CA LYS A 61 21.35 23.67 -15.05
C LYS A 61 21.49 22.21 -14.61
N VAL A 62 22.47 21.52 -15.18
CA VAL A 62 22.94 20.22 -14.68
C VAL A 62 24.04 20.43 -13.65
N HIS A 63 23.85 19.88 -12.45
CA HIS A 63 24.86 19.79 -11.40
C HIS A 63 25.40 18.37 -11.35
N GLN A 64 26.70 18.20 -11.57
CA GLN A 64 27.33 16.89 -11.50
C GLN A 64 27.93 16.67 -10.11
N VAL A 65 27.57 15.56 -9.50
CA VAL A 65 28.13 15.07 -8.24
C VAL A 65 28.98 13.85 -8.57
N LYS A 66 30.27 13.92 -8.25
CA LYS A 66 31.24 12.83 -8.41
C LYS A 66 31.52 12.17 -7.05
N ASP A 67 32.19 11.04 -7.08
CA ASP A 67 32.63 10.35 -5.87
C ASP A 67 33.46 11.28 -4.97
N GLY A 68 33.23 11.23 -3.66
CA GLY A 68 33.82 12.13 -2.67
C GLY A 68 33.18 13.52 -2.53
N GLN A 69 32.15 13.85 -3.34
CA GLN A 69 31.33 15.05 -3.16
C GLN A 69 30.02 14.71 -2.43
N LEU A 70 29.35 15.74 -1.90
CA LEU A 70 28.02 15.58 -1.29
C LEU A 70 26.93 15.90 -2.31
N ILE A 71 25.92 15.04 -2.38
CA ILE A 71 24.69 15.26 -3.14
C ILE A 71 23.94 16.45 -2.56
N MET A 72 23.89 16.56 -1.23
CA MET A 72 23.17 17.65 -0.57
C MET A 72 23.75 19.03 -0.90
N ASP A 73 25.05 19.15 -1.17
CA ASP A 73 25.65 20.42 -1.60
C ASP A 73 25.17 20.83 -3.00
N ALA A 74 24.98 19.87 -3.91
CA ALA A 74 24.35 20.12 -5.19
C ALA A 74 22.87 20.49 -5.03
N VAL A 75 22.14 19.83 -4.13
CA VAL A 75 20.74 20.20 -3.84
C VAL A 75 20.64 21.62 -3.31
N LYS A 76 21.53 22.04 -2.40
CA LYS A 76 21.58 23.43 -1.90
C LYS A 76 21.86 24.42 -3.02
N ALA A 77 22.78 24.10 -3.93
CA ALA A 77 23.15 24.95 -5.07
C ALA A 77 22.11 24.98 -6.20
N ALA A 78 21.25 23.96 -6.29
CA ALA A 78 20.25 23.84 -7.34
C ALA A 78 19.14 24.88 -7.21
N ASN A 79 18.64 25.36 -8.35
CA ASN A 79 17.41 26.12 -8.45
C ASN A 79 16.27 25.20 -8.92
N PRO A 80 15.00 25.57 -8.70
CA PRO A 80 13.89 24.86 -9.32
C PRO A 80 14.07 24.67 -10.83
N GLY A 81 13.93 23.44 -11.32
CA GLY A 81 14.10 23.06 -12.72
C GLY A 81 15.46 22.45 -13.06
N ASP A 82 16.41 22.50 -12.12
CA ASP A 82 17.74 21.93 -12.28
C ASP A 82 17.74 20.39 -12.19
N VAL A 83 18.77 19.79 -12.81
CA VAL A 83 19.06 18.36 -12.74
C VAL A 83 20.29 18.15 -11.88
N ILE A 84 20.25 17.17 -10.99
CA ILE A 84 21.38 16.72 -10.19
C ILE A 84 21.76 15.32 -10.69
N GLU A 85 22.87 15.25 -11.42
CA GLU A 85 23.45 14.02 -11.94
C GLU A 85 24.47 13.47 -10.95
N VAL A 86 24.15 12.33 -10.33
CA VAL A 86 25.03 11.68 -9.35
C VAL A 86 25.75 10.51 -10.02
N TRP A 87 27.08 10.59 -10.09
CA TRP A 87 27.90 9.58 -10.74
C TRP A 87 28.19 8.41 -9.79
N PRO A 88 28.62 7.25 -10.31
CA PRO A 88 28.96 6.11 -9.46
C PRO A 88 29.98 6.48 -8.38
N GLY A 89 29.63 6.13 -7.14
CA GLY A 89 30.32 6.53 -5.91
C GLY A 89 29.53 6.01 -4.71
N THR A 90 30.11 6.13 -3.50
CA THR A 90 29.38 5.82 -2.26
C THR A 90 29.16 7.11 -1.47
N TYR A 91 27.90 7.41 -1.19
CA TYR A 91 27.45 8.63 -0.53
C TYR A 91 26.81 8.27 0.80
N THR A 92 27.41 8.68 1.91
CA THR A 92 26.89 8.49 3.27
C THR A 92 26.31 9.81 3.76
N GLU A 93 25.09 10.10 3.32
CA GLU A 93 24.34 11.30 3.69
C GLU A 93 22.83 11.06 3.60
N THR A 94 22.05 12.02 4.10
CA THR A 94 20.63 12.15 3.80
C THR A 94 20.44 13.32 2.85
N VAL A 95 19.64 13.13 1.81
CA VAL A 95 19.37 14.12 0.77
C VAL A 95 17.96 14.67 0.95
N TYR A 96 17.84 15.99 1.15
CA TYR A 96 16.56 16.68 1.38
C TYR A 96 16.24 17.63 0.22
N ILE A 97 15.13 17.40 -0.48
CA ILE A 97 14.70 18.18 -1.64
C ILE A 97 13.40 18.95 -1.33
N ASP A 98 13.53 20.22 -0.99
CA ASP A 98 12.41 21.13 -0.70
C ASP A 98 12.04 22.05 -1.88
N LYS A 99 12.78 21.95 -2.99
CA LYS A 99 12.58 22.75 -4.21
C LYS A 99 11.75 22.00 -5.22
N ASN A 100 10.85 22.72 -5.89
CA ASN A 100 10.07 22.17 -7.00
C ASN A 100 10.95 21.88 -8.23
N ASN A 101 10.49 20.97 -9.08
CA ASN A 101 11.07 20.65 -10.39
C ASN A 101 12.54 20.20 -10.30
N ILE A 102 12.92 19.47 -9.25
CA ILE A 102 14.25 18.87 -9.14
C ILE A 102 14.21 17.45 -9.68
N ARG A 103 15.13 17.15 -10.60
CA ARG A 103 15.44 15.78 -11.03
C ARG A 103 16.73 15.32 -10.38
N LEU A 104 16.63 14.36 -9.48
CA LEU A 104 17.78 13.67 -8.90
C LEU A 104 17.98 12.36 -9.67
N SER A 105 19.04 12.29 -10.48
CA SER A 105 19.26 11.20 -11.43
C SER A 105 20.65 10.57 -11.23
N GLY A 106 20.67 9.27 -10.96
CA GLY A 106 21.89 8.50 -10.96
C GLY A 106 22.40 8.20 -12.37
N VAL A 107 23.69 8.43 -12.59
CA VAL A 107 24.38 8.03 -13.82
C VAL A 107 24.85 6.58 -13.67
N ILE A 108 24.53 5.75 -14.66
CA ILE A 108 24.95 4.35 -14.72
C ILE A 108 26.16 4.22 -15.62
N VAL A 109 27.30 3.76 -15.08
CA VAL A 109 28.54 3.51 -15.84
C VAL A 109 28.94 2.07 -15.64
N GLU A 110 29.04 1.30 -16.73
CA GLU A 110 29.41 -0.12 -16.69
C GLU A 110 28.55 -0.94 -15.70
N GLY A 111 27.25 -0.65 -15.64
CA GLY A 111 26.30 -1.29 -14.73
C GLY A 111 26.35 -0.79 -13.28
N LYS A 112 27.30 0.07 -12.92
CA LYS A 112 27.39 0.66 -11.57
C LYS A 112 26.52 1.92 -11.48
N ARG A 113 25.77 2.01 -10.38
CA ARG A 113 24.91 3.15 -10.01
C ARG A 113 25.54 3.90 -8.83
N PRO A 114 25.19 5.18 -8.57
CA PRO A 114 25.50 5.81 -7.28
C PRO A 114 24.83 5.06 -6.13
N LYS A 115 25.59 4.84 -5.05
CA LYS A 115 25.11 4.17 -3.84
C LYS A 115 24.93 5.17 -2.71
N LEU A 116 23.70 5.37 -2.26
CA LEU A 116 23.39 5.98 -0.97
C LEU A 116 23.47 4.90 0.12
N PHE A 117 24.31 5.14 1.13
CA PHE A 117 24.64 4.15 2.16
C PHE A 117 24.44 4.77 3.55
N GLY A 118 23.40 4.32 4.25
CA GLY A 118 23.02 4.85 5.56
C GLY A 118 23.91 4.39 6.72
N ASP A 119 24.81 3.44 6.47
CA ASP A 119 25.77 2.89 7.44
C ASP A 119 25.12 2.44 8.76
N GLY A 120 23.84 2.02 8.70
CA GLY A 120 23.06 1.56 9.84
C GLY A 120 22.78 2.62 10.91
N HIS A 121 23.12 3.89 10.68
CA HIS A 121 22.95 4.96 11.66
C HIS A 121 22.17 6.17 11.12
N LEU A 122 22.14 6.39 9.80
CA LEU A 122 21.29 7.39 9.17
C LEU A 122 19.85 6.87 9.08
N ASN A 123 18.89 7.76 9.28
CA ASN A 123 17.47 7.39 9.25
C ASN A 123 16.99 7.26 7.80
N ASP A 124 17.03 8.33 7.01
CA ASP A 124 16.42 8.35 5.67
C ASP A 124 17.47 8.64 4.59
N ALA A 125 17.30 8.09 3.39
CA ALA A 125 18.22 8.34 2.28
C ALA A 125 17.82 9.59 1.49
N ILE A 126 16.60 9.61 0.95
CA ILE A 126 16.08 10.72 0.13
C ILE A 126 14.71 11.13 0.67
N LEU A 127 14.58 12.42 0.99
CA LEU A 127 13.35 13.06 1.42
C LEU A 127 13.01 14.18 0.44
N TYR A 128 11.77 14.24 -0.02
CA TYR A 128 11.32 15.35 -0.86
C TYR A 128 9.99 15.94 -0.38
N SER A 129 9.88 17.26 -0.37
CA SER A 129 8.64 18.00 -0.16
C SER A 129 8.30 18.92 -1.36
N GLY A 130 9.25 19.11 -2.27
CA GLY A 130 9.02 19.78 -3.54
C GLY A 130 8.04 19.02 -4.43
N ASN A 131 7.48 19.73 -5.41
CA ASN A 131 6.57 19.18 -6.42
C ASN A 131 7.35 18.93 -7.72
N ASN A 132 6.83 18.07 -8.61
CA ASN A 132 7.46 17.71 -9.88
C ASN A 132 8.86 17.10 -9.65
N ILE A 133 8.93 16.09 -8.77
CA ILE A 133 10.18 15.46 -8.34
C ILE A 133 10.41 14.17 -9.11
N VAL A 134 11.65 14.00 -9.59
CA VAL A 134 12.11 12.72 -10.14
C VAL A 134 13.25 12.20 -9.28
N VAL A 135 13.15 10.95 -8.85
CA VAL A 135 14.24 10.21 -8.20
C VAL A 135 14.47 8.91 -8.95
N GLU A 136 15.65 8.77 -9.55
CA GLU A 136 15.93 7.61 -10.39
C GLU A 136 17.37 7.12 -10.36
N ASN A 137 17.53 5.83 -10.63
CA ASN A 137 18.80 5.15 -10.87
C ASN A 137 19.74 5.01 -9.66
N PHE A 138 19.24 5.01 -8.43
CA PHE A 138 20.07 4.83 -7.24
C PHE A 138 20.11 3.38 -6.75
N LEU A 139 21.21 3.02 -6.09
CA LEU A 139 21.24 1.95 -5.09
C LEU A 139 21.13 2.60 -3.71
N ILE A 140 20.17 2.18 -2.88
CA ILE A 140 19.93 2.73 -1.55
C ILE A 140 19.90 1.58 -0.55
N THR A 141 20.73 1.64 0.50
CA THR A 141 20.80 0.55 1.47
C THR A 141 21.32 0.98 2.84
N LYS A 142 21.00 0.19 3.88
CA LYS A 142 21.45 0.33 5.27
C LYS A 142 21.02 1.64 5.93
N TYR A 143 19.81 2.10 5.63
CA TYR A 143 19.14 3.19 6.34
C TYR A 143 18.18 2.62 7.39
N LYS A 144 17.97 3.31 8.52
CA LYS A 144 17.11 2.81 9.61
C LYS A 144 15.63 3.17 9.48
N GLY A 145 15.34 4.21 8.72
CA GLY A 145 14.01 4.78 8.47
C GLY A 145 13.58 4.40 7.08
N ASN A 146 13.82 5.29 6.10
CA ASN A 146 13.26 5.14 4.76
C ASN A 146 14.31 5.18 3.64
N GLY A 147 14.02 4.48 2.55
CA GLY A 147 14.75 4.65 1.29
C GLY A 147 14.43 6.00 0.63
N ILE A 148 13.22 6.14 0.08
CA ILE A 148 12.75 7.38 -0.55
C ILE A 148 11.40 7.75 0.06
N MET A 149 11.29 8.91 0.71
CA MET A 149 10.04 9.38 1.31
C MET A 149 9.60 10.73 0.72
N GLY A 150 8.34 10.77 0.28
CA GLY A 150 7.67 11.98 -0.17
C GLY A 150 6.84 12.60 0.94
N GLN A 151 6.98 13.90 1.15
CA GLN A 151 6.36 14.65 2.24
C GLN A 151 5.44 15.71 1.66
N ALA A 152 4.25 15.29 1.25
CA ALA A 152 3.27 16.16 0.60
C ALA A 152 3.76 16.83 -0.69
N GLY A 153 4.64 16.18 -1.45
CA GLY A 153 5.06 16.62 -2.78
C GLY A 153 4.13 16.07 -3.87
N ASN A 154 3.53 16.93 -4.70
CA ASN A 154 2.73 16.52 -5.87
C ASN A 154 3.60 16.21 -7.08
N ASN A 155 3.09 15.38 -7.99
CA ASN A 155 3.74 15.02 -9.25
C ASN A 155 5.12 14.41 -9.01
N PHE A 156 5.16 13.16 -8.59
CA PHE A 156 6.42 12.46 -8.32
C PHE A 156 6.61 11.27 -9.26
N GLU A 157 7.87 11.02 -9.62
CA GLU A 157 8.30 9.87 -10.40
C GLU A 157 9.48 9.21 -9.70
N ILE A 158 9.25 8.02 -9.14
CA ILE A 158 10.27 7.23 -8.44
C ILE A 158 10.53 5.99 -9.27
N ARG A 159 11.68 5.92 -9.95
CA ARG A 159 11.92 4.87 -10.95
C ARG A 159 13.31 4.28 -11.00
N ASN A 160 13.37 3.01 -11.37
CA ASN A 160 14.63 2.31 -11.63
C ASN A 160 15.64 2.39 -10.48
N ASN A 161 15.14 2.41 -9.24
CA ASN A 161 15.97 2.34 -8.03
C ASN A 161 16.06 0.91 -7.53
N ILE A 162 17.17 0.60 -6.87
CA ILE A 162 17.37 -0.63 -6.10
C ILE A 162 17.43 -0.21 -4.63
N ILE A 163 16.47 -0.66 -3.84
CA ILE A 163 16.36 -0.31 -2.41
C ILE A 163 16.36 -1.59 -1.60
N GLU A 164 17.41 -1.76 -0.80
CA GLU A 164 17.69 -3.02 -0.11
C GLU A 164 17.98 -2.75 1.36
N ASP A 165 17.29 -3.43 2.27
CA ASP A 165 17.58 -3.38 3.71
C ASP A 165 17.62 -1.93 4.22
N THR A 166 16.50 -1.24 3.98
CA THR A 166 16.16 0.03 4.62
C THR A 166 15.04 -0.24 5.62
N GLY A 167 15.09 0.38 6.80
CA GLY A 167 14.29 -0.02 7.96
C GLY A 167 12.77 -0.07 7.74
N VAL A 168 12.07 1.01 8.05
CA VAL A 168 10.60 1.02 8.09
C VAL A 168 9.99 0.91 6.68
N TYR A 169 10.29 1.86 5.78
CA TYR A 169 9.71 1.88 4.43
C TYR A 169 10.77 1.93 3.32
N GLY A 170 10.54 1.25 2.20
CA GLY A 170 11.42 1.32 1.04
C GLY A 170 11.16 2.59 0.22
N ILE A 171 9.98 2.65 -0.40
CA ILE A 171 9.44 3.82 -1.11
C ILE A 171 8.17 4.27 -0.40
N PHE A 172 8.12 5.52 0.03
CA PHE A 172 7.06 6.06 0.86
C PHE A 172 6.59 7.47 0.44
N PRO A 173 5.90 7.63 -0.71
CA PRO A 173 5.12 8.84 -0.95
C PRO A 173 3.96 8.96 0.05
N GLN A 174 3.95 10.07 0.80
CA GLN A 174 2.90 10.42 1.74
C GLN A 174 2.21 11.71 1.34
N LEU A 175 0.88 11.70 1.38
CA LEU A 175 0.05 12.88 1.08
C LEU A 175 0.36 13.46 -0.32
N GLY A 176 0.70 12.62 -1.29
CA GLY A 176 1.01 13.03 -2.65
C GLY A 176 -0.22 12.98 -3.56
N GLU A 177 -0.22 13.78 -4.62
CA GLU A 177 -1.22 13.72 -5.69
C GLU A 177 -0.49 13.54 -7.02
N ASN A 178 -1.01 12.65 -7.85
CA ASN A 178 -0.53 12.37 -9.20
C ASN A 178 0.91 11.82 -9.22
N GLY A 179 1.09 10.51 -9.03
CA GLY A 179 2.42 9.94 -8.83
C GLY A 179 2.66 8.59 -9.52
N ILE A 180 3.90 8.35 -9.94
CA ILE A 180 4.35 7.10 -10.55
C ILE A 180 5.45 6.47 -9.68
N VAL A 181 5.28 5.20 -9.34
CA VAL A 181 6.32 4.34 -8.75
C VAL A 181 6.51 3.14 -9.67
N GLU A 182 7.61 3.13 -10.44
CA GLU A 182 7.81 2.11 -11.47
C GLU A 182 9.23 1.57 -11.62
N HIS A 183 9.35 0.32 -12.05
CA HIS A 183 10.64 -0.30 -12.38
C HIS A 183 11.64 -0.33 -11.20
N ASN A 184 11.17 -0.27 -9.96
CA ASN A 184 12.03 -0.38 -8.79
C ASN A 184 12.16 -1.84 -8.36
N VAL A 185 13.30 -2.15 -7.75
CA VAL A 185 13.52 -3.41 -7.02
C VAL A 185 13.64 -3.04 -5.55
N VAL A 186 12.74 -3.54 -4.72
CA VAL A 186 12.68 -3.17 -3.30
C VAL A 186 12.60 -4.41 -2.42
N SER A 187 13.51 -4.54 -1.45
CA SER A 187 13.56 -5.74 -0.61
C SER A 187 14.07 -5.53 0.80
N GLY A 188 13.69 -6.44 1.70
CA GLY A 188 14.21 -6.47 3.07
C GLY A 188 13.65 -5.36 3.95
N ILE A 189 12.37 -5.01 3.79
CA ILE A 189 11.75 -3.85 4.46
C ILE A 189 10.86 -4.31 5.63
N GLU A 190 10.99 -3.65 6.79
CA GLU A 190 10.35 -4.04 8.05
C GLU A 190 8.86 -3.72 8.13
N ASP A 191 8.35 -2.76 7.35
CA ASP A 191 6.92 -2.43 7.27
C ASP A 191 6.40 -2.71 5.85
N ALA A 192 6.66 -1.81 4.89
CA ALA A 192 6.22 -1.96 3.51
C ALA A 192 7.30 -1.59 2.50
N ALA A 193 7.55 -2.46 1.53
CA ALA A 193 8.52 -2.19 0.46
C ALA A 193 8.11 -0.98 -0.38
N ILE A 194 6.86 -0.94 -0.85
CA ILE A 194 6.27 0.26 -1.45
C ILE A 194 5.03 0.62 -0.64
N TYR A 195 5.06 1.76 0.04
CA TYR A 195 3.96 2.33 0.81
C TYR A 195 3.44 3.58 0.11
N VAL A 196 2.20 3.57 -0.32
CA VAL A 196 1.49 4.76 -0.84
C VAL A 196 0.46 5.16 0.20
N GLY A 197 0.72 6.26 0.90
CA GLY A 197 -0.14 6.69 2.00
C GLY A 197 -0.81 8.02 1.77
N MET A 198 -2.08 8.11 2.16
CA MET A 198 -2.87 9.34 2.09
C MET A 198 -2.79 10.07 0.75
N SER A 199 -2.59 9.32 -0.34
CA SER A 199 -2.26 9.86 -1.66
C SER A 199 -3.40 9.66 -2.64
N ASP A 200 -3.39 10.42 -3.73
CA ASP A 200 -4.46 10.40 -4.74
C ASP A 200 -3.86 10.34 -6.15
N TYR A 201 -4.55 9.67 -7.08
CA TYR A 201 -4.14 9.49 -8.48
C TYR A 201 -2.75 8.85 -8.62
N ILE A 202 -2.60 7.61 -8.15
CA ILE A 202 -1.31 6.93 -8.07
C ILE A 202 -1.23 5.73 -9.02
N HIS A 203 -0.06 5.54 -9.64
CA HIS A 203 0.24 4.38 -10.46
C HIS A 203 1.49 3.66 -9.93
N VAL A 204 1.32 2.42 -9.48
CA VAL A 204 2.41 1.55 -9.03
C VAL A 204 2.56 0.39 -10.00
N ALA A 205 3.60 0.41 -10.83
CA ALA A 205 3.72 -0.55 -11.92
C ALA A 205 5.12 -1.09 -12.20
N ASN A 206 5.20 -2.34 -12.65
CA ASN A 206 6.45 -2.95 -13.11
C ASN A 206 7.57 -2.99 -12.05
N ASN A 207 7.22 -3.06 -10.77
CA ASN A 207 8.18 -3.20 -9.68
C ASN A 207 8.39 -4.68 -9.33
N GLU A 208 9.56 -5.00 -8.77
CA GLU A 208 9.84 -6.27 -8.11
C GLU A 208 9.99 -6.00 -6.61
N VAL A 209 9.16 -6.64 -5.78
CA VAL A 209 9.17 -6.42 -4.32
C VAL A 209 9.17 -7.75 -3.56
N PHE A 210 10.14 -7.90 -2.66
CA PHE A 210 10.35 -9.17 -1.97
C PHE A 210 11.01 -9.08 -0.60
N ASP A 211 10.98 -10.18 0.14
CA ASP A 211 11.59 -10.33 1.46
C ASP A 211 11.20 -9.22 2.46
N SER A 212 10.00 -8.66 2.33
CA SER A 212 9.47 -7.58 3.17
C SER A 212 8.25 -8.03 3.97
N VAL A 213 7.77 -7.23 4.92
CA VAL A 213 6.50 -7.53 5.61
C VAL A 213 5.34 -7.36 4.63
N ALA A 214 5.01 -6.14 4.24
CA ALA A 214 4.14 -5.85 3.12
C ALA A 214 4.95 -5.61 1.83
N GLY A 215 4.55 -6.22 0.72
CA GLY A 215 5.15 -5.95 -0.58
C GLY A 215 4.75 -4.58 -1.11
N ILE A 216 3.46 -4.38 -1.40
CA ILE A 216 2.89 -3.10 -1.83
C ILE A 216 1.71 -2.77 -0.94
N GLU A 217 1.66 -1.55 -0.43
CA GLU A 217 0.59 -1.06 0.44
C GLU A 217 -0.02 0.23 -0.14
N ILE A 218 -1.34 0.22 -0.33
CA ILE A 218 -2.16 1.38 -0.67
C ILE A 218 -3.01 1.71 0.55
N GLU A 219 -2.58 2.71 1.31
CA GLU A 219 -3.12 3.06 2.62
C GLU A 219 -3.77 4.43 2.61
N ASN A 220 -5.01 4.49 3.08
CA ASN A 220 -5.85 5.70 3.14
C ASN A 220 -5.79 6.54 1.84
N SER A 221 -5.71 5.86 0.69
CA SER A 221 -5.38 6.46 -0.61
C SER A 221 -6.50 6.24 -1.62
N ARG A 222 -6.54 7.10 -2.65
CA ARG A 222 -7.63 7.15 -3.62
C ARG A 222 -7.12 7.04 -5.06
N HIS A 223 -7.96 6.48 -5.93
CA HIS A 223 -7.71 6.41 -7.37
C HIS A 223 -6.32 5.84 -7.68
N ALA A 224 -6.08 4.58 -7.30
CA ALA A 224 -4.80 3.91 -7.45
C ALA A 224 -4.87 2.72 -8.42
N VAL A 225 -3.87 2.59 -9.29
CA VAL A 225 -3.66 1.39 -10.13
C VAL A 225 -2.37 0.70 -9.71
N VAL A 226 -2.47 -0.56 -9.32
CA VAL A 226 -1.34 -1.44 -8.96
C VAL A 226 -1.28 -2.56 -9.98
N GLU A 227 -0.30 -2.51 -10.89
CA GLU A 227 -0.25 -3.46 -12.01
C GLU A 227 1.12 -3.92 -12.47
N ASN A 228 1.19 -5.12 -13.07
CA ASN A 228 2.41 -5.67 -13.66
C ASN A 228 3.58 -5.78 -12.67
N ASN A 229 3.31 -5.83 -11.37
CA ASN A 229 4.34 -6.00 -10.35
C ASN A 229 4.61 -7.48 -10.11
N PHE A 230 5.87 -7.82 -9.78
CA PHE A 230 6.25 -9.12 -9.27
C PHE A 230 6.44 -9.02 -7.75
N VAL A 231 5.51 -9.61 -7.01
CA VAL A 231 5.36 -9.45 -5.57
C VAL A 231 5.52 -10.81 -4.91
N HIS A 232 6.70 -11.09 -4.34
CA HIS A 232 7.02 -12.43 -3.87
C HIS A 232 7.79 -12.50 -2.58
N HIS A 233 7.69 -13.61 -1.85
CA HIS A 233 8.48 -13.84 -0.63
C HIS A 233 8.31 -12.74 0.44
N ASN A 234 7.21 -12.00 0.42
CA ASN A 234 6.83 -11.10 1.52
C ASN A 234 6.04 -11.85 2.60
N THR A 235 5.62 -11.16 3.67
CA THR A 235 4.61 -11.72 4.60
C THR A 235 3.21 -11.62 4.00
N GLY A 236 2.87 -10.42 3.50
CA GLY A 236 1.69 -10.13 2.69
C GLY A 236 2.12 -9.52 1.35
N GLY A 237 1.47 -9.90 0.26
CA GLY A 237 1.82 -9.42 -1.08
C GLY A 237 1.38 -7.97 -1.33
N ILE A 238 0.11 -7.78 -1.73
CA ILE A 238 -0.47 -6.46 -2.02
C ILE A 238 -1.58 -6.15 -1.01
N LEU A 239 -1.58 -4.96 -0.47
CA LEU A 239 -2.49 -4.51 0.56
C LEU A 239 -3.22 -3.24 0.11
N ALA A 240 -4.54 -3.21 0.30
CA ALA A 240 -5.37 -2.02 0.16
C ALA A 240 -6.21 -1.88 1.42
N PHE A 241 -5.92 -0.89 2.27
CA PHE A 241 -6.63 -0.78 3.54
C PHE A 241 -6.67 0.62 4.15
N VAL A 242 -7.64 0.80 5.04
CA VAL A 242 -7.78 2.00 5.87
C VAL A 242 -7.12 1.77 7.21
N THR A 243 -6.19 2.64 7.57
CA THR A 243 -5.69 2.82 8.93
C THR A 243 -6.59 3.82 9.67
N PRO A 244 -7.26 3.41 10.74
CA PRO A 244 -8.02 4.31 11.61
C PRO A 244 -7.14 5.41 12.23
N GLY A 245 -7.74 6.59 12.47
CA GLY A 245 -7.08 7.68 13.17
C GLY A 245 -6.11 8.49 12.30
N LEU A 246 -5.99 8.16 11.00
CA LEU A 246 -5.33 9.03 10.05
C LEU A 246 -6.24 10.16 9.55
N PRO A 247 -5.69 11.27 9.06
CA PRO A 247 -6.48 12.40 8.54
C PRO A 247 -7.34 12.09 7.31
N ILE A 248 -6.83 11.29 6.37
CA ILE A 248 -7.64 10.74 5.28
C ILE A 248 -8.30 9.47 5.83
N LYS A 249 -9.61 9.33 5.69
CA LYS A 249 -10.42 8.33 6.42
C LYS A 249 -10.89 7.15 5.57
N ASP A 250 -10.48 7.12 4.31
CA ASP A 250 -10.93 6.17 3.31
C ASP A 250 -9.77 5.69 2.44
N THR A 251 -9.92 4.49 1.92
CA THR A 251 -9.14 3.97 0.80
C THR A 251 -10.17 3.57 -0.23
N VAL A 252 -10.18 4.23 -1.39
CA VAL A 252 -11.28 4.04 -2.33
C VAL A 252 -10.80 4.08 -3.78
N ASP A 253 -11.43 3.24 -4.61
CA ASP A 253 -11.17 3.17 -6.05
C ASP A 253 -9.74 2.71 -6.38
N VAL A 254 -9.45 1.47 -5.97
CA VAL A 254 -8.15 0.82 -6.17
C VAL A 254 -8.31 -0.35 -7.14
N ILE A 255 -7.52 -0.35 -8.21
CA ILE A 255 -7.45 -1.45 -9.18
C ILE A 255 -6.15 -2.22 -8.96
N ILE A 256 -6.26 -3.50 -8.62
CA ILE A 256 -5.13 -4.42 -8.50
C ILE A 256 -5.22 -5.41 -9.66
N ARG A 257 -4.37 -5.26 -10.67
CA ARG A 257 -4.45 -6.09 -11.87
C ARG A 257 -3.13 -6.56 -12.46
N ASN A 258 -3.14 -7.67 -13.18
CA ASN A 258 -1.96 -8.14 -13.94
C ASN A 258 -0.68 -8.33 -13.10
N ASN A 259 -0.81 -8.53 -11.77
CA ASN A 259 0.36 -8.75 -10.91
C ASN A 259 0.67 -10.24 -10.81
N TRP A 260 1.96 -10.57 -10.66
CA TRP A 260 2.40 -11.89 -10.25
C TRP A 260 2.68 -11.88 -8.75
N ILE A 261 1.80 -12.52 -7.98
CA ILE A 261 1.79 -12.52 -6.52
C ILE A 261 2.04 -13.94 -6.03
N SER A 262 3.29 -14.25 -5.65
CA SER A 262 3.65 -15.63 -5.33
C SER A 262 4.52 -15.82 -4.10
N ASP A 263 4.31 -16.91 -3.39
CA ASP A 263 5.19 -17.35 -2.31
C ASP A 263 5.36 -16.30 -1.19
N ASN A 264 4.36 -15.44 -0.95
CA ASN A 264 4.38 -14.44 0.13
C ASN A 264 4.15 -15.13 1.48
N ASN A 265 5.13 -15.93 1.90
CA ASN A 265 5.06 -16.85 3.04
C ASN A 265 6.04 -16.50 4.16
N THR A 266 6.82 -15.43 4.00
CA THR A 266 7.83 -14.97 4.95
C THR A 266 7.19 -14.72 6.29
N LYS A 267 7.90 -15.09 7.37
CA LYS A 267 7.40 -14.87 8.72
C LYS A 267 7.33 -13.35 8.97
N ASN A 268 6.19 -12.87 9.47
CA ASN A 268 6.05 -11.46 9.84
C ASN A 268 7.13 -11.02 10.83
N PHE A 269 7.84 -9.95 10.49
CA PHE A 269 8.90 -9.34 11.28
C PHE A 269 8.65 -7.84 11.54
N GLY A 270 7.41 -7.37 11.32
CA GLY A 270 7.03 -5.98 11.51
C GLY A 270 7.04 -5.57 12.98
N ALA A 271 7.08 -4.26 13.21
CA ALA A 271 7.15 -3.68 14.55
C ALA A 271 6.01 -4.20 15.45
N PRO A 272 6.29 -4.86 16.58
CA PRO A 272 5.26 -5.46 17.42
C PRO A 272 4.17 -4.46 17.83
N GLY A 273 2.91 -4.84 17.58
CA GLY A 273 1.74 -4.01 17.88
C GLY A 273 1.40 -2.95 16.82
N SER A 274 2.16 -2.86 15.72
CA SER A 274 1.68 -2.17 14.52
C SER A 274 0.58 -2.99 13.82
N MET A 275 -0.16 -2.34 12.93
CA MET A 275 -1.21 -3.00 12.15
C MET A 275 -0.63 -4.06 11.22
N VAL A 276 0.45 -3.75 10.51
CA VAL A 276 1.12 -4.70 9.60
C VAL A 276 1.70 -5.92 10.29
N ALA A 277 2.09 -5.81 11.57
CA ALA A 277 2.56 -6.95 12.36
C ALA A 277 1.46 -8.01 12.60
N GLY A 278 0.19 -7.64 12.35
CA GLY A 278 -0.95 -8.53 12.40
C GLY A 278 -1.23 -9.28 11.09
N ILE A 279 -0.56 -8.95 9.98
CA ILE A 279 -0.77 -9.61 8.69
C ILE A 279 -0.34 -11.07 8.80
N PRO A 280 -1.23 -12.04 8.53
CA PRO A 280 -0.85 -13.45 8.47
C PRO A 280 0.14 -13.69 7.34
N ALA A 281 1.28 -14.29 7.67
CA ALA A 281 2.21 -14.79 6.67
C ALA A 281 1.47 -15.73 5.72
N GLY A 282 1.62 -15.56 4.40
CA GLY A 282 0.87 -16.34 3.42
C GLY A 282 -0.29 -15.61 2.78
N THR A 283 -0.38 -14.30 2.92
CA THR A 283 -1.47 -13.50 2.35
C THR A 283 -1.05 -12.99 0.98
N GLY A 284 -1.75 -13.40 -0.09
CA GLY A 284 -1.50 -12.86 -1.43
C GLY A 284 -1.93 -11.39 -1.53
N ILE A 285 -3.23 -11.14 -1.39
CA ILE A 285 -3.83 -9.80 -1.35
C ILE A 285 -4.62 -9.64 -0.04
N LEU A 286 -4.47 -8.50 0.64
CA LEU A 286 -5.31 -8.10 1.77
C LEU A 286 -6.13 -6.86 1.41
N ILE A 287 -7.44 -6.94 1.59
CA ILE A 287 -8.36 -5.81 1.50
C ILE A 287 -8.98 -5.61 2.88
N MET A 288 -8.73 -4.46 3.51
CA MET A 288 -9.21 -4.19 4.86
C MET A 288 -9.86 -2.82 4.98
N ALA A 289 -11.19 -2.82 5.20
CA ALA A 289 -12.02 -1.62 5.26
C ALA A 289 -11.85 -0.63 4.08
N ALA A 290 -11.32 -1.10 2.95
CA ALA A 290 -11.19 -0.31 1.73
C ALA A 290 -12.42 -0.50 0.85
N ASP A 291 -12.77 0.55 0.12
CA ASP A 291 -13.95 0.60 -0.72
C ASP A 291 -13.58 0.56 -2.21
N LYS A 292 -14.48 0.01 -3.03
CA LYS A 292 -14.33 -0.02 -4.49
C LYS A 292 -12.97 -0.57 -4.93
N VAL A 293 -12.58 -1.71 -4.36
CA VAL A 293 -11.37 -2.41 -4.75
C VAL A 293 -11.71 -3.45 -5.82
N ILE A 294 -11.10 -3.30 -7.00
CA ILE A 294 -11.24 -4.23 -8.12
C ILE A 294 -9.99 -5.10 -8.20
N VAL A 295 -10.16 -6.42 -8.21
CA VAL A 295 -9.06 -7.40 -8.32
C VAL A 295 -9.27 -8.26 -9.56
N GLU A 296 -8.40 -8.13 -10.56
CA GLU A 296 -8.53 -8.83 -11.85
C GLU A 296 -7.19 -9.24 -12.47
N ASP A 297 -7.19 -10.27 -13.29
CA ASP A 297 -6.08 -10.78 -14.11
C ASP A 297 -4.74 -10.94 -13.36
N ASN A 298 -4.79 -11.14 -12.05
CA ASN A 298 -3.60 -11.44 -11.26
C ASN A 298 -3.29 -12.94 -11.30
N LEU A 299 -2.00 -13.26 -11.27
CA LEU A 299 -1.47 -14.59 -11.06
C LEU A 299 -1.11 -14.75 -9.57
N ILE A 300 -1.95 -15.46 -8.81
CA ILE A 300 -1.83 -15.57 -7.34
C ILE A 300 -1.52 -17.01 -6.94
N LEU A 301 -0.28 -17.27 -6.54
CA LEU A 301 0.26 -18.62 -6.42
C LEU A 301 0.94 -18.89 -5.08
N ASN A 302 0.79 -20.11 -4.56
CA ASN A 302 1.61 -20.63 -3.46
C ASN A 302 1.58 -19.81 -2.16
N ASN A 303 0.56 -18.98 -1.92
CA ASN A 303 0.42 -18.22 -0.68
C ASN A 303 -0.25 -19.09 0.39
N LYS A 304 0.45 -19.38 1.49
CA LYS A 304 0.04 -20.43 2.44
C LYS A 304 -1.27 -20.14 3.18
N THR A 305 -1.60 -18.87 3.41
CA THR A 305 -2.83 -18.48 4.14
C THR A 305 -4.02 -18.34 3.22
N ALA A 306 -3.95 -17.51 2.19
CA ALA A 306 -4.99 -17.38 1.17
C ALA A 306 -4.45 -16.58 -0.02
N GLY A 307 -5.10 -16.71 -1.18
CA GLY A 307 -4.86 -15.83 -2.32
C GLY A 307 -5.36 -14.41 -2.06
N ILE A 308 -6.60 -14.27 -1.58
CA ILE A 308 -7.21 -12.99 -1.21
C ILE A 308 -7.84 -13.10 0.18
N ILE A 309 -7.57 -12.14 1.06
CA ILE A 309 -8.24 -11.93 2.33
C ILE A 309 -8.99 -10.60 2.30
N ILE A 310 -10.27 -10.62 2.68
CA ILE A 310 -11.12 -9.44 2.84
C ILE A 310 -11.62 -9.40 4.29
N THR A 311 -11.42 -8.27 4.97
CA THR A 311 -11.84 -8.12 6.37
C THR A 311 -12.29 -6.70 6.70
N ASP A 312 -13.21 -6.58 7.65
CA ASP A 312 -13.51 -5.32 8.33
C ASP A 312 -12.51 -5.03 9.46
N HIS A 313 -12.58 -3.83 10.04
CA HIS A 313 -11.74 -3.47 11.19
C HIS A 313 -12.07 -4.25 12.46
N GLN A 314 -13.31 -4.74 12.63
CA GLN A 314 -13.71 -5.48 13.83
C GLN A 314 -13.02 -6.84 13.93
N ASN A 315 -12.61 -7.41 12.80
CA ASN A 315 -11.92 -8.70 12.73
C ASN A 315 -10.41 -8.54 12.44
N ALA A 316 -9.94 -7.31 12.23
CA ALA A 316 -8.54 -7.01 12.00
C ALA A 316 -7.72 -6.97 13.31
N PRO A 317 -6.55 -7.63 13.37
CA PRO A 317 -5.67 -7.57 14.54
C PRO A 317 -5.05 -6.18 14.70
N ASN A 318 -4.77 -5.80 15.96
CA ASN A 318 -4.11 -4.53 16.33
C ASN A 318 -4.83 -3.25 15.88
N THR A 319 -6.12 -3.33 15.55
CA THR A 319 -6.90 -2.19 15.08
C THR A 319 -7.59 -1.46 16.24
N THR A 320 -7.41 -0.14 16.29
CA THR A 320 -8.20 0.75 17.17
C THR A 320 -9.24 1.44 16.33
N LEU A 321 -10.53 1.20 16.59
CA LEU A 321 -11.61 1.76 15.77
C LEU A 321 -11.61 3.30 15.82
N ASP A 322 -11.89 3.90 14.67
CA ASP A 322 -12.06 5.34 14.49
C ASP A 322 -13.51 5.63 14.08
N PRO A 323 -14.29 6.38 14.89
CA PRO A 323 -15.67 6.74 14.53
C PRO A 323 -15.82 7.53 13.23
N GLY A 324 -14.75 8.18 12.76
CA GLY A 324 -14.72 8.95 11.52
C GLY A 324 -14.32 8.14 10.29
N SER A 325 -13.95 6.87 10.45
CA SER A 325 -13.60 5.96 9.34
C SER A 325 -14.67 4.87 9.21
N ASP A 326 -15.07 4.53 7.99
CA ASP A 326 -15.92 3.35 7.78
C ASP A 326 -15.10 2.08 8.08
N PRO A 327 -15.51 1.22 9.01
CA PRO A 327 -14.78 0.00 9.30
C PRO A 327 -15.05 -1.13 8.31
N THR A 328 -16.05 -0.99 7.42
CA THR A 328 -16.56 -2.06 6.56
C THR A 328 -16.06 -1.87 5.12
N PRO A 329 -15.51 -2.91 4.47
CA PRO A 329 -15.20 -2.83 3.04
C PRO A 329 -16.48 -2.83 2.20
N ASP A 330 -16.61 -1.85 1.33
CA ASP A 330 -17.75 -1.72 0.42
C ASP A 330 -17.34 -1.88 -1.05
N GLU A 331 -18.23 -2.49 -1.85
CA GLU A 331 -18.03 -2.64 -3.30
C GLU A 331 -16.71 -3.35 -3.67
N ILE A 332 -16.41 -4.47 -3.00
CA ILE A 332 -15.27 -5.31 -3.41
C ILE A 332 -15.66 -6.13 -4.64
N MET A 333 -14.85 -6.04 -5.69
CA MET A 333 -15.16 -6.58 -7.01
C MET A 333 -14.05 -7.54 -7.44
N ILE A 334 -14.29 -8.84 -7.24
CA ILE A 334 -13.33 -9.88 -7.64
C ILE A 334 -13.72 -10.37 -9.04
N LEU A 335 -12.92 -10.03 -10.04
CA LEU A 335 -13.12 -10.50 -11.41
C LEU A 335 -12.34 -11.80 -11.64
N ASN A 336 -11.95 -12.07 -12.90
CA ASN A 336 -11.18 -13.25 -13.23
C ASN A 336 -9.75 -13.07 -12.71
N ASN A 337 -9.23 -14.04 -11.97
CA ASN A 337 -7.84 -14.12 -11.53
C ASN A 337 -7.40 -15.58 -11.69
N LEU A 338 -6.10 -15.84 -11.87
CA LEU A 338 -5.59 -17.20 -11.85
C LEU A 338 -5.01 -17.51 -10.47
N MET A 339 -5.70 -18.37 -9.72
CA MET A 339 -5.28 -18.78 -8.38
C MET A 339 -4.90 -20.27 -8.38
N TYR A 340 -3.75 -20.59 -7.79
CA TYR A 340 -3.32 -21.98 -7.66
C TYR A 340 -2.46 -22.21 -6.42
N ASN A 341 -2.75 -23.31 -5.72
CA ASN A 341 -2.02 -23.75 -4.54
C ASN A 341 -1.93 -22.66 -3.44
N ASN A 342 -3.02 -21.92 -3.21
CA ASN A 342 -3.12 -21.03 -2.06
C ASN A 342 -3.81 -21.74 -0.89
N GLY A 343 -3.67 -21.19 0.32
CA GLY A 343 -4.42 -21.61 1.50
C GLY A 343 -4.05 -22.98 2.09
N TYR A 344 -2.94 -23.58 1.65
CA TYR A 344 -2.53 -24.92 2.07
C TYR A 344 -2.09 -25.03 3.53
N ASP A 345 -1.83 -23.89 4.19
CA ASP A 345 -1.58 -23.79 5.63
C ASP A 345 -2.30 -22.56 6.21
N THR A 346 -3.62 -22.51 5.98
CA THR A 346 -4.44 -21.37 6.38
C THR A 346 -4.66 -21.25 7.89
N ILE A 347 -4.97 -20.03 8.34
CA ILE A 347 -5.31 -19.67 9.73
C ILE A 347 -6.57 -20.42 10.24
N ALA A 348 -6.70 -20.53 11.56
CA ALA A 348 -7.74 -21.32 12.21
C ALA A 348 -9.16 -20.79 11.89
N GLU A 349 -9.31 -19.47 11.86
CA GLU A 349 -10.54 -18.75 11.55
C GLU A 349 -11.06 -19.14 10.16
N ALA A 350 -10.18 -19.19 9.16
CA ALA A 350 -10.54 -19.63 7.82
C ALA A 350 -10.96 -21.12 7.78
N LYS A 351 -10.30 -21.99 8.53
CA LYS A 351 -10.68 -23.42 8.66
C LYS A 351 -12.07 -23.59 9.29
N VAL A 352 -12.37 -22.79 10.31
CA VAL A 352 -13.68 -22.75 10.96
C VAL A 352 -14.77 -22.26 10.00
N LEU A 353 -14.49 -21.20 9.25
CA LEU A 353 -15.44 -20.66 8.27
C LEU A 353 -15.71 -21.66 7.13
N LEU A 354 -14.68 -22.33 6.61
CA LEU A 354 -14.83 -23.39 5.59
C LEU A 354 -15.75 -24.51 6.09
N THR A 355 -15.53 -24.96 7.33
CA THR A 355 -16.34 -26.00 7.97
C THR A 355 -17.79 -25.55 8.14
N THR A 356 -18.01 -24.29 8.52
CA THR A 356 -19.35 -23.70 8.70
C THR A 356 -20.12 -23.62 7.39
N GLU A 357 -19.44 -23.37 6.27
CA GLU A 357 -20.03 -23.37 4.92
C GLU A 357 -20.04 -24.76 4.26
N LEU A 358 -19.65 -25.83 4.97
CA LEU A 358 -19.55 -27.20 4.45
C LEU A 358 -18.65 -27.33 3.21
N LYS A 359 -17.62 -26.48 3.10
CA LYS A 359 -16.64 -26.49 2.01
C LYS A 359 -15.41 -27.30 2.39
N GLN A 360 -14.78 -27.91 1.38
CA GLN A 360 -13.55 -28.70 1.50
C GLN A 360 -12.46 -28.07 0.64
N GLY A 361 -11.20 -28.35 0.96
CA GLY A 361 -10.03 -27.84 0.23
C GLY A 361 -9.37 -26.64 0.92
N ASN A 362 -8.43 -26.03 0.22
CA ASN A 362 -7.62 -24.92 0.69
C ASN A 362 -8.22 -23.61 0.17
N PRO A 363 -8.45 -22.58 0.99
CA PRO A 363 -9.16 -21.39 0.55
C PRO A 363 -8.28 -20.50 -0.32
N ASP A 364 -8.76 -20.21 -1.53
CA ASP A 364 -8.20 -19.17 -2.40
C ASP A 364 -8.65 -17.79 -1.94
N ILE A 365 -9.93 -17.65 -1.55
CA ILE A 365 -10.55 -16.38 -1.15
C ILE A 365 -11.19 -16.55 0.22
N VAL A 366 -10.78 -15.73 1.18
CA VAL A 366 -11.32 -15.69 2.55
C VAL A 366 -11.91 -14.32 2.83
N ARG A 367 -13.20 -14.27 3.15
CA ARG A 367 -13.87 -13.05 3.61
C ARG A 367 -14.35 -13.23 5.06
N VAL A 368 -13.88 -12.36 5.95
CA VAL A 368 -14.23 -12.33 7.38
C VAL A 368 -14.92 -11.01 7.72
N GLY A 369 -15.88 -11.01 8.66
CA GLY A 369 -16.55 -9.79 9.11
C GLY A 369 -17.77 -9.39 8.27
N ASN A 370 -17.97 -8.10 8.03
CA ASN A 370 -19.00 -7.55 7.14
C ASN A 370 -18.38 -7.05 5.83
N THR A 371 -19.20 -6.95 4.78
CA THR A 371 -18.89 -6.29 3.50
C THR A 371 -20.21 -5.85 2.86
N ASN A 372 -20.27 -4.69 2.20
CA ASN A 372 -21.49 -4.29 1.48
C ASN A 372 -21.28 -4.27 -0.04
N ASN A 373 -22.37 -4.49 -0.79
CA ASN A 373 -22.47 -4.29 -2.25
C ASN A 373 -21.34 -4.90 -3.10
N SER A 374 -20.72 -5.97 -2.62
CA SER A 374 -19.58 -6.64 -3.27
C SER A 374 -20.06 -7.70 -4.27
N CYS A 375 -19.22 -8.03 -5.25
CA CYS A 375 -19.54 -9.00 -6.29
C CYS A 375 -18.32 -9.85 -6.67
N ILE A 376 -18.58 -11.03 -7.23
CA ILE A 376 -17.54 -11.93 -7.70
C ILE A 376 -17.93 -12.61 -9.01
N ASN A 377 -17.08 -12.51 -10.01
CA ASN A 377 -17.23 -13.27 -11.25
C ASN A 377 -16.60 -14.65 -11.12
N ASN A 378 -17.23 -15.64 -11.77
CA ASN A 378 -16.72 -17.00 -11.89
C ASN A 378 -16.29 -17.66 -10.57
N ALA A 379 -17.00 -17.37 -9.47
CA ALA A 379 -16.70 -17.87 -8.13
C ALA A 379 -16.48 -19.40 -8.05
N GLN A 380 -17.10 -20.16 -8.95
CA GLN A 380 -16.94 -21.62 -9.08
C GLN A 380 -15.52 -22.08 -9.43
N GLN A 381 -14.63 -21.17 -9.86
CA GLN A 381 -13.22 -21.47 -10.17
C GLN A 381 -12.34 -21.53 -8.92
N TYR A 382 -12.82 -21.01 -7.78
CA TYR A 382 -12.03 -20.83 -6.57
C TYR A 382 -12.63 -21.62 -5.41
N VAL A 383 -11.78 -22.01 -4.45
CA VAL A 383 -12.26 -22.40 -3.12
C VAL A 383 -12.47 -21.13 -2.30
N THR A 384 -13.71 -20.72 -2.15
CA THR A 384 -14.05 -19.45 -1.47
C THR A 384 -14.68 -19.70 -0.11
N VAL A 385 -14.58 -18.73 0.81
CA VAL A 385 -15.35 -18.71 2.04
C VAL A 385 -15.77 -17.29 2.39
N GLY A 386 -16.99 -17.12 2.89
CA GLY A 386 -17.57 -15.82 3.24
C GLY A 386 -18.22 -15.06 2.09
N VAL A 387 -18.02 -15.47 0.83
CA VAL A 387 -18.51 -14.75 -0.37
C VAL A 387 -19.66 -15.47 -1.09
N SER A 388 -20.22 -16.53 -0.51
CA SER A 388 -21.23 -17.38 -1.16
C SER A 388 -22.53 -16.65 -1.55
N SER A 389 -22.82 -15.51 -0.90
CA SER A 389 -24.00 -14.67 -1.18
C SER A 389 -23.76 -13.58 -2.21
N TRP A 390 -22.52 -13.39 -2.67
CA TRP A 390 -22.18 -12.31 -3.57
C TRP A 390 -22.73 -12.59 -4.98
N PRO A 391 -23.38 -11.60 -5.64
CA PRO A 391 -23.79 -11.72 -7.03
C PRO A 391 -22.58 -11.68 -7.98
N ALA A 392 -22.83 -12.01 -9.24
CA ALA A 392 -21.89 -11.71 -10.32
C ALA A 392 -21.76 -10.19 -10.50
N CYS A 393 -20.58 -9.72 -10.91
CA CYS A 393 -20.34 -8.32 -11.20
C CYS A 393 -21.04 -7.91 -12.51
N SER A 394 -21.38 -6.63 -12.62
CA SER A 394 -22.00 -6.05 -13.83
C SER A 394 -21.02 -5.81 -14.99
N PHE A 395 -19.73 -6.04 -14.76
CA PHE A 395 -18.62 -5.86 -15.69
C PHE A 395 -17.61 -7.00 -15.50
N SER A 396 -16.68 -7.15 -16.45
CA SER A 396 -15.74 -8.29 -16.49
C SER A 396 -14.26 -7.91 -16.54
N ASN A 397 -13.94 -6.64 -16.83
CA ASN A 397 -12.57 -6.13 -16.89
C ASN A 397 -12.51 -4.64 -16.53
N THR A 398 -11.30 -4.08 -16.40
CA THR A 398 -11.05 -2.63 -16.28
C THR A 398 -10.34 -2.03 -17.52
N ASP A 399 -10.51 -2.61 -18.71
CA ASP A 399 -9.78 -2.20 -19.93
C ASP A 399 -9.99 -0.72 -20.30
N SER A 400 -11.14 -0.15 -19.94
CA SER A 400 -11.44 1.27 -20.15
C SER A 400 -10.84 2.20 -19.09
N VAL A 401 -10.11 1.68 -18.09
CA VAL A 401 -9.30 2.44 -17.16
C VAL A 401 -7.84 2.22 -17.51
N VAL A 402 -7.28 3.13 -18.31
CA VAL A 402 -5.86 3.11 -18.65
C VAL A 402 -5.04 3.44 -17.39
N SER A 403 -5.41 4.52 -16.72
CA SER A 403 -4.78 4.99 -15.49
C SER A 403 -5.68 6.01 -14.80
N TYR A 404 -5.45 6.23 -13.51
CA TYR A 404 -6.01 7.36 -12.77
C TYR A 404 -5.14 8.62 -12.84
N LEU A 405 -3.92 8.56 -13.37
CA LEU A 405 -3.04 9.72 -13.47
C LEU A 405 -3.73 10.92 -14.15
N LEU A 406 -3.52 12.10 -13.57
CA LEU A 406 -4.19 13.32 -14.02
C LEU A 406 -3.74 13.75 -15.41
N ASP A 407 -4.66 14.31 -16.19
CA ASP A 407 -4.36 14.88 -17.51
C ASP A 407 -3.39 16.06 -17.41
N THR A 408 -3.59 16.90 -16.40
CA THR A 408 -2.74 18.05 -16.05
C THR A 408 -2.09 17.78 -14.70
N PRO A 409 -0.78 18.08 -14.52
CA PRO A 409 -0.11 17.91 -13.24
C PRO A 409 -0.86 18.62 -12.11
N ALA A 410 -0.93 17.98 -10.95
CA ALA A 410 -1.54 18.55 -9.76
C ALA A 410 -0.82 19.86 -9.39
N ALA A 411 -1.58 20.85 -8.90
CA ALA A 411 -0.99 22.12 -8.50
C ALA A 411 -0.06 21.92 -7.29
N PRO A 412 1.03 22.70 -7.16
CA PRO A 412 1.81 22.73 -5.93
C PRO A 412 0.94 23.04 -4.71
N ARG A 413 1.22 22.39 -3.57
CA ARG A 413 0.55 22.72 -2.31
C ARG A 413 0.88 24.14 -1.83
N SER A 414 0.00 24.67 -1.00
CA SER A 414 0.19 25.96 -0.34
C SER A 414 1.47 25.97 0.49
N VAL A 415 2.27 27.01 0.30
CA VAL A 415 3.47 27.32 1.11
C VAL A 415 3.20 28.46 2.09
N ALA A 416 1.92 28.77 2.33
CA ALA A 416 1.52 29.81 3.28
C ALA A 416 1.92 29.41 4.71
N ALA A 417 2.31 30.38 5.52
CA ALA A 417 2.86 30.14 6.86
C ALA A 417 1.82 29.45 7.78
N GLU A 418 0.54 29.80 7.63
CA GLU A 418 -0.59 29.22 8.33
C GLU A 418 -0.81 27.73 8.02
N ASP A 419 -0.43 27.29 6.81
CA ASP A 419 -0.59 25.90 6.37
C ASP A 419 0.65 25.04 6.69
N LYS A 420 1.78 25.67 7.03
CA LYS A 420 3.08 24.99 7.23
C LYS A 420 3.00 23.90 8.30
N GLY A 421 2.37 24.21 9.44
CA GLY A 421 2.19 23.26 10.54
C GLY A 421 1.30 22.07 10.16
N LYS A 422 0.22 22.34 9.42
CA LYS A 422 -0.70 21.32 8.91
C LYS A 422 0.01 20.39 7.95
N TYR A 423 0.66 20.89 6.89
CA TYR A 423 1.30 20.02 5.91
C TYR A 423 2.53 19.28 6.45
N ALA A 424 3.30 19.89 7.35
CA ALA A 424 4.36 19.18 8.06
C ALA A 424 3.80 18.02 8.89
N TYR A 425 2.67 18.22 9.60
CA TYR A 425 2.01 17.14 10.32
C TYR A 425 1.52 16.05 9.36
N LEU A 426 0.77 16.44 8.32
CA LEU A 426 0.13 15.51 7.39
C LEU A 426 1.11 14.75 6.50
N GLY A 427 2.24 15.36 6.10
CA GLY A 427 3.23 14.77 5.21
C GLY A 427 4.39 14.07 5.91
N ILE A 428 4.57 14.28 7.22
CA ILE A 428 5.72 13.76 7.97
C ILE A 428 5.28 12.95 9.18
N CYS A 429 4.50 13.56 10.08
CA CYS A 429 4.19 12.95 11.38
C CYS A 429 3.19 11.79 11.26
N THR A 430 2.19 11.92 10.41
CA THR A 430 1.13 10.91 10.22
C THR A 430 1.64 9.56 9.74
N GLY A 431 2.77 9.52 9.02
CA GLY A 431 3.41 8.26 8.60
C GLY A 431 3.92 7.41 9.75
N CYS A 432 3.99 7.95 10.98
CA CYS A 432 4.35 7.20 12.18
C CYS A 432 3.31 7.33 13.31
N HIS A 433 2.36 8.26 13.20
CA HIS A 433 1.47 8.64 14.28
C HIS A 433 0.03 8.78 13.78
N ALA A 434 -0.82 7.82 14.16
CA ALA A 434 -2.27 7.97 14.08
C ALA A 434 -2.80 8.75 15.29
N TYR A 435 -3.98 9.38 15.15
CA TYR A 435 -4.60 10.12 16.22
C TYR A 435 -4.93 9.21 17.42
N THR A 436 -5.57 8.08 17.12
CA THR A 436 -5.80 6.95 18.03
C THR A 436 -4.99 5.73 17.58
N GLY A 437 -4.77 4.78 18.49
CA GLY A 437 -4.06 3.54 18.16
C GLY A 437 -2.55 3.70 18.00
N ARG A 438 -1.88 2.55 17.89
CA ARG A 438 -0.43 2.46 17.71
C ARG A 438 -0.13 2.20 16.24
N LEU A 439 0.73 3.03 15.66
CA LEU A 439 1.44 2.73 14.41
C LEU A 439 2.90 2.39 14.76
N ILE A 440 3.85 3.13 14.20
CA ILE A 440 5.27 3.03 14.58
C ILE A 440 5.53 3.79 15.88
N GLY A 441 4.98 5.01 16.00
CA GLY A 441 5.06 5.88 17.15
C GLY A 441 3.79 5.86 18.02
N PRO A 442 3.83 6.53 19.19
CA PRO A 442 2.66 6.65 20.07
C PRO A 442 1.53 7.46 19.42
N PRO A 443 0.26 7.21 19.81
CA PRO A 443 -0.88 7.97 19.31
C PRO A 443 -0.76 9.48 19.62
N VAL A 444 -1.29 10.33 18.73
CA VAL A 444 -1.23 11.81 18.89
C VAL A 444 -1.89 12.26 20.19
N GLN A 445 -3.03 11.69 20.60
CA GLN A 445 -3.66 12.03 21.87
C GLN A 445 -2.76 11.79 23.11
N VAL A 446 -1.84 10.82 23.03
CA VAL A 446 -0.85 10.57 24.08
C VAL A 446 0.23 11.64 24.05
N ILE A 447 0.69 12.05 22.86
CA ILE A 447 1.63 13.16 22.70
C ILE A 447 1.02 14.46 23.24
N GLN A 448 -0.22 14.77 22.88
CA GLN A 448 -0.97 15.91 23.40
C GLN A 448 -1.03 15.90 24.94
N SER A 449 -1.28 14.74 25.55
CA SER A 449 -1.32 14.61 27.01
C SER A 449 0.05 14.81 27.68
N LEU A 450 1.16 14.54 26.97
CA LEU A 450 2.52 14.68 27.50
C LEU A 450 3.03 16.13 27.44
N TYR A 451 2.64 16.88 26.42
CA TYR A 451 3.13 18.23 26.16
C TYR A 451 2.11 19.32 26.49
N MET A 452 0.83 18.98 26.59
CA MET A 452 -0.26 19.88 26.97
C MET A 452 -0.24 21.17 26.14
N ASP A 453 0.02 22.32 26.76
CA ASP A 453 0.05 23.64 26.12
C ASP A 453 1.50 24.13 25.85
N ASP A 454 2.48 23.23 25.82
CA ASP A 454 3.90 23.55 25.58
C ASP A 454 4.39 23.10 24.19
N PRO A 455 4.04 23.85 23.11
CA PRO A 455 4.51 23.54 21.77
C PRO A 455 6.02 23.70 21.61
N GLN A 456 6.68 24.50 22.46
CA GLN A 456 8.12 24.69 22.36
C GLN A 456 8.87 23.43 22.81
N ALA A 457 8.48 22.85 23.94
CA ALA A 457 9.07 21.59 24.40
C ALA A 457 8.86 20.44 23.39
N LEU A 458 7.71 20.42 22.70
CA LEU A 458 7.47 19.45 21.63
C LEU A 458 8.36 19.73 20.42
N ALA A 459 8.50 20.98 19.98
CA ALA A 459 9.39 21.36 18.88
C ALA A 459 10.86 21.02 19.17
N ASP A 460 11.30 21.20 20.41
CA ASP A 460 12.65 20.84 20.86
C ASP A 460 12.86 19.32 20.85
N TYR A 461 11.86 18.55 21.25
CA TYR A 461 11.89 17.08 21.17
C TYR A 461 11.89 16.59 19.71
N ILE A 462 11.12 17.20 18.81
CA ILE A 462 11.13 16.86 17.37
C ILE A 462 12.54 17.03 16.78
N ALA A 463 13.26 18.06 17.21
CA ALA A 463 14.63 18.32 16.78
C ALA A 463 15.63 17.31 17.36
N ASN A 464 15.47 16.95 18.64
CA ASN A 464 16.39 16.11 19.39
C ASN A 464 15.62 15.06 20.20
N PRO A 465 15.05 14.04 19.54
CA PRO A 465 14.25 13.04 20.21
C PRO A 465 15.11 12.20 21.15
N LEU A 466 14.56 11.88 22.30
CA LEU A 466 15.14 10.94 23.26
C LEU A 466 14.25 9.71 23.36
N LYS A 467 14.83 8.52 23.47
CA LYS A 467 14.06 7.31 23.75
C LYS A 467 13.41 7.42 25.14
N LYS A 468 12.13 7.76 25.17
CA LYS A 468 11.33 7.90 26.41
C LYS A 468 10.67 6.59 26.87
N ARG A 469 10.47 5.66 25.93
CA ARG A 469 9.69 4.43 26.13
C ARG A 469 10.40 3.25 25.48
N GLU A 470 10.53 2.16 26.22
CA GLU A 470 11.20 0.95 25.74
C GLU A 470 10.37 0.17 24.71
N ASP A 471 9.05 0.30 24.76
CA ASP A 471 8.11 -0.41 23.90
C ASP A 471 7.94 0.23 22.51
N TYR A 472 8.58 1.38 22.25
CA TYR A 472 8.60 2.07 20.96
C TYR A 472 10.01 2.14 20.38
N PRO A 473 10.15 2.14 19.04
CA PRO A 473 11.42 2.41 18.39
C PRO A 473 11.90 3.85 18.70
N HIS A 474 13.19 4.09 18.48
CA HIS A 474 13.75 5.44 18.62
C HIS A 474 13.20 6.34 17.49
N MET A 475 12.58 7.47 17.83
CA MET A 475 12.10 8.42 16.83
C MET A 475 13.28 9.04 16.07
N PRO A 476 13.25 9.08 14.73
CA PRO A 476 14.20 9.84 13.92
C PRO A 476 14.14 11.34 14.23
N LYS A 477 15.30 11.97 14.38
CA LYS A 477 15.38 13.44 14.49
C LYS A 477 14.85 14.11 13.22
N GLN A 478 14.10 15.20 13.38
CA GLN A 478 13.59 16.01 12.26
C GLN A 478 14.28 17.39 12.23
N ASP A 479 15.60 17.42 12.45
CA ASP A 479 16.40 18.64 12.54
C ASP A 479 16.72 19.28 11.18
N TYR A 480 16.40 18.59 10.09
CA TYR A 480 16.38 19.17 8.75
C TYR A 480 15.24 20.19 8.56
N LEU A 481 14.19 20.11 9.37
CA LEU A 481 13.14 21.14 9.42
C LEU A 481 13.64 22.38 10.17
N ASP A 482 13.41 23.55 9.59
CA ASP A 482 13.70 24.81 10.27
C ASP A 482 12.90 24.94 11.59
N ALA A 483 13.40 25.76 12.52
CA ALA A 483 12.80 25.89 13.85
C ALA A 483 11.36 26.41 13.81
N GLU A 484 11.03 27.27 12.85
CA GLU A 484 9.69 27.80 12.66
C GLU A 484 8.70 26.69 12.25
N THR A 485 9.11 25.80 11.34
CA THR A 485 8.34 24.63 10.91
C THR A 485 8.10 23.69 12.08
N ARG A 486 9.14 23.40 12.87
CA ARG A 486 9.04 22.55 14.06
C ARG A 486 8.07 23.11 15.09
N LEU A 487 8.08 24.44 15.28
CA LEU A 487 7.12 25.09 16.16
C LEU A 487 5.70 25.10 15.58
N ALA A 488 5.55 25.33 14.28
CA ALA A 488 4.25 25.31 13.60
C ALA A 488 3.60 23.92 13.64
N VAL A 489 4.36 22.86 13.39
CA VAL A 489 3.85 21.49 13.48
C VAL A 489 3.52 21.10 14.92
N ALA A 490 4.33 21.53 15.90
CA ALA A 490 4.03 21.29 17.31
C ALA A 490 2.72 21.95 17.74
N LYS A 491 2.49 23.22 17.36
CA LYS A 491 1.21 23.92 17.62
C LYS A 491 0.04 23.19 16.96
N TYR A 492 0.17 22.85 15.68
CA TYR A 492 -0.88 22.14 14.95
C TYR A 492 -1.20 20.78 15.60
N LEU A 493 -0.18 19.99 15.95
CA LEU A 493 -0.33 18.68 16.58
C LEU A 493 -1.04 18.78 17.94
N LEU A 494 -0.78 19.83 18.72
CA LEU A 494 -1.45 20.04 20.02
C LEU A 494 -2.93 20.44 19.88
N GLU A 495 -3.34 20.96 18.73
CA GLU A 495 -4.71 21.42 18.46
C GLU A 495 -5.53 20.46 17.59
N VAL A 496 -4.86 19.56 16.84
CA VAL A 496 -5.52 18.63 15.92
C VAL A 496 -6.49 17.72 16.67
N LYS A 497 -7.57 17.36 16.01
CA LYS A 497 -8.60 16.44 16.51
C LYS A 497 -8.74 15.29 15.51
N ASN A 498 -9.27 14.18 16.00
CA ASN A 498 -9.53 12.99 15.19
C ASN A 498 -10.42 13.28 13.98
#